data_AF-A0A2P8VI09-F1
#
_entry.id   AF-A0A2P8VI09-F1
#
_cell.length_a   1.000
_cell.length_b   1.000
_cell.length_c   1.000
_cell.angle_alpha   90.00
_cell.angle_beta   90.00
_cell.angle_gamma   90.00
#
_symmetry.space_group_name_H-M   'P 1'
#
loop_
_entity.id
_entity.type
_entity.pdbx_description
1 polymer ?
#
loop_
_entity_poly.entity_id
_entity_poly.type
_entity_poly.pdbx_seq_one_letter_code
_entity_poly.pdbx_strand_id
1 'polypeptide(L)'
;MATPLGARHDLFQVLEGCQRYADELIETHDITARMALCGRLLAGMEVMRGLLNTPLPPHLIARLTVEDAQELPGLIACDSETLREYCAALILILLNHQESPEQEKMIIGVLYELIDLLARDLKAPRFLRTPTGLVTLEGEPLPQVH
;
A
#
# COMPACT_ATOMS: atom_id res chain seq x y z
N MET A 1 27.11 1.72 -2.95
CA MET A 1 26.62 2.32 -4.21
C MET A 1 25.17 2.69 -3.99
N ALA A 2 24.90 3.97 -3.70
CA ALA A 2 23.55 4.47 -3.49
C ALA A 2 22.88 4.64 -4.87
N THR A 3 21.89 3.80 -5.16
CA THR A 3 21.06 3.97 -6.36
C THR A 3 20.26 5.26 -6.20
N PRO A 4 20.29 6.20 -7.16
CA PRO A 4 19.52 7.42 -7.07
C PRO A 4 18.03 7.07 -7.01
N LEU A 5 17.28 7.76 -6.12
CA LEU A 5 15.82 7.73 -5.99
C LEU A 5 15.12 8.31 -7.24
N GLY A 6 15.49 7.83 -8.43
CA GLY A 6 14.98 8.25 -9.74
C GLY A 6 14.51 7.10 -10.62
N ALA A 7 14.65 5.84 -10.18
CA ALA A 7 13.82 4.77 -10.71
C ALA A 7 12.41 5.01 -10.18
N ARG A 8 11.45 5.31 -11.06
CA ARG A 8 10.05 5.53 -10.70
C ARG A 8 9.56 4.32 -9.90
N HIS A 9 9.47 4.46 -8.58
CA HIS A 9 8.93 3.40 -7.75
C HIS A 9 7.47 3.25 -8.14
N ASP A 10 7.12 2.09 -8.68
CA ASP A 10 5.72 1.77 -8.95
C ASP A 10 4.97 1.55 -7.63
N LEU A 11 3.63 1.47 -7.70
CA LEU A 11 2.78 1.32 -6.52
C LEU A 11 3.22 0.17 -5.61
N PHE A 12 3.64 -0.95 -6.19
CA PHE A 12 3.99 -2.14 -5.42
C PHE A 12 5.36 -1.99 -4.75
N GLN A 13 6.32 -1.32 -5.39
CA GLN A 13 7.61 -1.04 -4.77
C GLN A 13 7.49 -0.08 -3.59
N VAL A 14 6.65 0.95 -3.71
CA VAL A 14 6.35 1.86 -2.58
C VAL A 14 5.71 1.08 -1.43
N LEU A 15 4.73 0.25 -1.75
CA LEU A 15 4.03 -0.58 -0.77
C LEU A 15 4.95 -1.57 -0.06
N GLU A 16 5.83 -2.25 -0.79
CA GLU A 16 6.85 -3.15 -0.22
C GLU A 16 7.84 -2.40 0.67
N GLY A 17 8.22 -1.18 0.30
CA GLY A 17 9.00 -0.29 1.17
C GLY A 17 8.27 0.02 2.48
N CYS A 18 6.98 0.38 2.40
CA CYS A 18 6.16 0.64 3.58
C CYS A 18 6.01 -0.59 4.48
N GLN A 19 5.77 -1.78 3.92
CA GLN A 19 5.70 -3.04 4.68
C GLN A 19 7.01 -3.28 5.44
N ARG A 20 8.16 -3.14 4.76
CA ARG A 20 9.47 -3.30 5.39
C ARG A 20 9.74 -2.29 6.51
N TYR A 21 9.32 -1.04 6.34
CA TYR A 21 9.45 -0.05 7.40
C TYR A 21 8.54 -0.36 8.59
N ALA A 22 7.34 -0.91 8.35
CA ALA A 22 6.44 -1.36 9.42
C ALA A 22 7.01 -2.57 10.17
N ASP A 23 7.61 -3.54 9.47
CA ASP A 23 8.35 -4.65 10.08
C ASP A 23 9.48 -4.11 11.00
N GLU A 24 10.29 -3.20 10.47
CA GLU A 24 11.40 -2.59 11.23
C GLU A 24 10.89 -1.78 12.44
N LEU A 25 9.73 -1.14 12.31
CA LEU A 25 9.11 -0.34 13.36
C LEU A 25 8.71 -1.19 14.59
N ILE A 26 8.22 -2.40 14.38
CA ILE A 26 7.84 -3.34 15.47
C ILE A 26 9.06 -3.71 16.32
N GLU A 27 10.20 -3.93 15.67
CA GLU A 27 11.44 -4.38 16.34
C GLU A 27 12.26 -3.21 16.92
N THR A 28 11.88 -1.96 16.61
CA THR A 28 12.64 -0.77 16.99
C THR A 28 12.29 -0.28 18.39
N HIS A 29 13.31 -0.18 19.24
CA HIS A 29 13.19 0.33 20.62
C HIS A 29 13.84 1.72 20.80
N ASP A 30 14.62 2.18 19.82
CA ASP A 30 15.24 3.50 19.83
C ASP A 30 14.29 4.56 19.25
N ILE A 31 14.07 5.64 20.00
CA ILE A 31 13.15 6.70 19.63
C ILE A 31 13.57 7.42 18.33
N THR A 32 14.87 7.61 18.12
CA THR A 32 15.37 8.34 16.94
C THR A 32 15.14 7.52 15.67
N ALA A 33 15.48 6.23 15.72
CA ALA A 33 15.21 5.27 14.65
C ALA A 33 13.70 5.18 14.37
N ARG A 34 12.87 5.09 15.43
CA ARG A 34 11.41 5.04 15.31
C ARG A 34 10.84 6.27 14.60
N MET A 35 11.27 7.47 15.00
CA MET A 35 10.83 8.72 14.36
C MET A 35 11.27 8.78 12.90
N ALA A 36 12.49 8.33 12.58
CA ALA A 36 12.95 8.26 11.20
C ALA A 36 12.12 7.30 10.35
N LEU A 37 11.76 6.13 10.89
CA LEU A 37 10.88 5.16 10.23
C LEU A 37 9.47 5.72 10.02
N CYS A 38 8.89 6.36 11.03
CA CYS A 38 7.60 7.04 10.92
C CYS A 38 7.62 8.12 9.82
N GLY A 39 8.69 8.92 9.74
CA GLY A 39 8.86 9.90 8.67
C GLY A 39 8.92 9.28 7.27
N ARG A 40 9.64 8.16 7.11
CA ARG A 40 9.68 7.42 5.83
C ARG A 40 8.33 6.81 5.46
N LEU A 41 7.62 6.24 6.44
CA LEU A 41 6.28 5.70 6.26
C LEU A 41 5.31 6.79 5.80
N LEU A 42 5.33 7.96 6.44
CA LEU A 42 4.48 9.09 6.05
C LEU A 42 4.76 9.55 4.62
N ALA A 43 6.04 9.67 4.25
CA ALA A 43 6.44 9.98 2.87
C ALA A 43 5.95 8.91 1.88
N GLY A 44 6.02 7.63 2.25
CA GLY A 44 5.47 6.52 1.49
C GLY A 44 3.96 6.64 1.28
N MET A 45 3.20 7.01 2.31
CA MET A 45 1.75 7.24 2.22
C MET A 45 1.40 8.40 1.27
N GLU A 46 2.20 9.46 1.25
CA GLU A 46 1.98 10.61 0.35
C GLU A 46 2.31 10.28 -1.11
N VAL A 47 3.39 9.53 -1.35
CA VAL A 47 3.71 9.00 -2.70
C VAL A 47 2.60 8.06 -3.17
N MET A 48 2.12 7.18 -2.29
CA MET A 48 1.05 6.24 -2.59
C MET A 48 -0.24 6.96 -2.96
N ARG A 49 -0.61 8.05 -2.26
CA ARG A 49 -1.77 8.89 -2.63
C ARG A 49 -1.66 9.36 -4.08
N GLY A 50 -0.47 9.79 -4.51
CA GLY A 50 -0.22 10.18 -5.90
C GLY A 50 -0.44 9.03 -6.87
N LEU A 51 0.11 7.85 -6.56
CA LEU A 51 0.03 6.67 -7.41
C LEU A 51 -1.39 6.11 -7.54
N LEU A 52 -2.19 6.13 -6.47
CA LEU A 52 -3.60 5.71 -6.49
C LEU A 52 -4.47 6.60 -7.40
N ASN A 53 -4.08 7.86 -7.60
CA ASN A 53 -4.76 8.80 -8.47
C ASN A 53 -4.22 8.78 -9.92
N THR A 54 -3.30 7.88 -10.25
CA THR A 54 -2.75 7.71 -11.61
C THR A 54 -3.19 6.39 -12.22
N PRO A 55 -3.32 6.30 -13.56
CA PRO A 55 -3.63 5.03 -14.22
C PRO A 55 -2.54 3.99 -13.94
N LEU A 56 -2.97 2.75 -13.66
CA LEU A 56 -2.05 1.64 -13.41
C LEU A 56 -1.16 1.37 -14.63
N PRO A 57 0.16 1.21 -14.45
CA PRO A 57 1.06 0.89 -15.55
C PRO A 57 0.84 -0.55 -16.04
N PRO A 58 1.13 -0.84 -17.33
CA PRO A 58 0.81 -2.14 -17.95
C PRO A 58 1.37 -3.36 -17.22
N HIS A 59 2.56 -3.25 -16.63
CA HIS A 59 3.17 -4.36 -15.89
C HIS A 59 2.44 -4.66 -14.57
N LEU A 60 1.84 -3.66 -13.91
CA LEU A 60 1.01 -3.89 -12.73
C LEU A 60 -0.36 -4.46 -13.13
N ILE A 61 -0.95 -3.99 -14.23
CA ILE A 61 -2.17 -4.60 -14.79
C ILE A 61 -1.94 -6.09 -15.05
N ALA A 62 -0.81 -6.46 -15.68
CA ALA A 62 -0.47 -7.84 -15.94
C ALA A 62 -0.35 -8.68 -14.64
N ARG A 63 0.20 -8.12 -13.56
CA ARG A 63 0.28 -8.79 -12.25
C ARG A 63 -1.06 -8.91 -11.53
N LEU A 64 -1.98 -7.99 -11.81
CA LEU A 64 -3.34 -7.95 -11.26
C LEU A 64 -4.36 -8.71 -12.13
N THR A 65 -3.90 -9.33 -13.23
CA THR A 65 -4.72 -10.10 -14.17
C THR A 65 -4.63 -11.58 -13.86
N VAL A 66 -5.79 -12.23 -13.75
CA VAL A 66 -5.92 -13.69 -13.64
C VAL A 66 -6.62 -14.25 -14.88
N GLU A 67 -6.43 -15.54 -15.13
CA GLU A 67 -7.08 -16.26 -16.24
C GLU A 67 -8.38 -16.93 -15.81
N ASP A 68 -8.51 -17.28 -14.53
CA ASP A 68 -9.69 -17.94 -13.96
C ASP A 68 -10.47 -16.97 -13.07
N ALA A 69 -11.78 -16.87 -13.32
CA ALA A 69 -12.68 -16.04 -12.52
C ALA A 69 -12.78 -16.49 -11.06
N GLN A 70 -12.47 -17.76 -10.75
CA GLN A 70 -12.43 -18.27 -9.39
C GLN A 70 -11.25 -17.70 -8.57
N GLU A 71 -10.22 -17.18 -9.23
CA GLU A 71 -9.05 -16.56 -8.60
C GLU A 71 -9.29 -15.09 -8.25
N LEU A 72 -10.37 -14.50 -8.77
CA LEU A 72 -10.77 -13.16 -8.38
C LEU A 72 -11.31 -13.19 -6.95
N PRO A 73 -10.72 -12.42 -6.03
CA PRO A 73 -11.21 -12.37 -4.66
C PRO A 73 -12.62 -11.76 -4.63
N GLY A 74 -13.46 -12.25 -3.71
CA GLY A 74 -14.63 -11.49 -3.31
C GLY A 74 -14.16 -10.15 -2.75
N LEU A 75 -14.60 -9.04 -3.36
CA LEU A 75 -14.20 -7.69 -2.98
C LEU A 75 -14.32 -7.50 -1.46
N ILE A 76 -13.19 -7.44 -0.76
CA ILE A 76 -13.14 -6.77 0.53
C ILE A 76 -13.15 -5.30 0.15
N ALA A 77 -14.32 -4.68 0.20
CA ALA A 77 -14.52 -3.26 -0.15
C ALA A 77 -13.93 -2.36 0.94
N CYS A 78 -12.64 -2.49 1.23
CA CYS A 78 -11.92 -1.46 1.95
C CYS A 78 -11.42 -0.46 0.91
N ASP A 79 -11.91 0.76 0.99
CA ASP A 79 -11.39 1.85 0.19
C ASP A 79 -9.90 2.05 0.53
N SER A 80 -9.04 1.77 -0.45
CA SER A 80 -7.58 1.88 -0.31
C SER A 80 -7.14 3.30 0.05
N GLU A 81 -7.91 4.33 -0.34
CA GLU A 81 -7.63 5.71 0.04
C GLU A 81 -7.90 5.96 1.53
N THR A 82 -9.05 5.49 2.03
CA THR A 82 -9.40 5.50 3.45
C THR A 82 -8.37 4.74 4.31
N LEU A 83 -7.95 3.53 3.90
CA LEU A 83 -6.94 2.76 4.63
C LEU A 83 -5.59 3.50 4.72
N ARG A 84 -5.17 4.13 3.63
CA ARG A 84 -3.97 4.97 3.58
C ARG A 84 -4.10 6.18 4.50
N GLU A 85 -5.26 6.82 4.56
CA GLU A 85 -5.53 7.93 5.49
C GLU A 85 -5.43 7.52 6.95
N TYR A 86 -5.98 6.34 7.31
CA TYR A 86 -5.83 5.80 8.66
C TYR A 86 -4.37 5.53 9.01
N CYS A 87 -3.59 4.95 8.09
CA CYS A 87 -2.16 4.76 8.29
C CYS A 87 -1.45 6.10 8.53
N ALA A 88 -1.73 7.11 7.70
CA ALA A 88 -1.13 8.45 7.85
C ALA A 88 -1.49 9.09 9.20
N ALA A 89 -2.73 8.97 9.65
CA ALA A 89 -3.17 9.49 10.94
C ALA A 89 -2.42 8.82 12.12
N LEU A 90 -2.28 7.49 12.12
CA LEU A 90 -1.54 6.77 13.15
C LEU A 90 -0.05 7.14 13.16
N ILE A 91 0.56 7.29 11.98
CA ILE A 91 1.95 7.73 11.86
C ILE A 91 2.15 9.13 12.45
N LEU A 92 1.22 10.06 12.20
CA LEU A 92 1.27 11.41 12.76
C LEU A 92 1.14 11.40 14.29
N ILE A 93 0.35 10.49 14.85
CA ILE A 93 0.27 10.30 16.31
C ILE A 93 1.64 9.86 16.85
N LEU A 94 2.26 8.83 16.27
CA LEU A 94 3.59 8.33 16.67
C LEU A 94 4.72 9.37 16.54
N LEU A 95 4.59 10.29 15.58
CA LEU A 95 5.54 11.39 15.37
C LEU A 95 5.40 12.49 16.44
N ASN A 96 4.20 12.68 16.99
CA ASN A 96 3.97 13.65 18.08
C ASN A 96 4.52 13.15 19.42
N HIS A 97 4.64 11.83 19.59
CA HIS A 97 5.24 11.18 20.75
C HIS A 97 4.67 11.69 22.09
N GLN A 98 3.35 11.72 22.18
CA GLN A 98 2.60 12.16 23.37
C GLN A 98 1.87 10.99 24.07
N GLU A 99 1.90 9.82 23.45
CA GLU A 99 1.30 8.58 23.90
C GLU A 99 2.09 7.90 25.02
N SER A 100 1.42 7.07 25.82
CA SER A 100 2.10 6.19 26.76
C SER A 100 2.86 5.07 26.01
N PRO A 101 3.88 4.44 26.62
CA PRO A 101 4.59 3.32 25.98
C PRO A 101 3.69 2.13 25.61
N GLU A 102 2.58 1.92 26.32
CA GLU A 102 1.60 0.89 26.00
C GLU A 102 0.76 1.27 24.78
N GLN A 103 0.30 2.53 24.72
CA GLN A 103 -0.42 3.06 23.56
C GLN A 103 0.46 3.09 22.32
N GLU A 104 1.74 3.47 22.44
CA GLU A 104 2.72 3.44 21.35
C GLU A 104 2.78 2.05 20.71
N LYS A 105 2.96 1.00 21.52
CA LYS A 105 3.01 -0.39 21.04
C LYS A 105 1.71 -0.82 20.36
N MET A 106 0.55 -0.46 20.92
CA MET A 106 -0.74 -0.76 20.30
C MET A 106 -0.89 -0.05 18.96
N ILE A 107 -0.51 1.23 18.88
CA ILE A 107 -0.58 2.02 17.63
C ILE A 107 0.35 1.43 16.57
N ILE A 108 1.58 1.04 16.93
CA ILE A 108 2.51 0.38 16.00
C ILE A 108 1.92 -0.94 15.49
N GLY A 109 1.33 -1.76 16.37
CA GLY A 109 0.69 -3.02 15.98
C GLY A 109 -0.46 -2.82 15.01
N VAL A 110 -1.37 -1.88 15.30
CA VAL A 110 -2.50 -1.55 14.40
C VAL A 110 -1.99 -0.97 13.07
N LEU A 111 -0.98 -0.09 13.10
CA LEU A 111 -0.39 0.45 11.89
C LEU A 111 0.19 -0.65 10.99
N TYR A 112 0.86 -1.63 11.57
CA TYR A 112 1.36 -2.80 10.83
C TYR A 112 0.24 -3.59 10.17
N GLU A 113 -0.82 -3.91 10.91
CA GLU A 113 -1.98 -4.64 10.37
C GLU A 113 -2.66 -3.87 9.23
N LEU A 114 -2.82 -2.55 9.37
CA LEU A 114 -3.43 -1.72 8.33
C LEU A 114 -2.56 -1.63 7.07
N ILE A 115 -1.24 -1.52 7.20
CA ILE A 115 -0.31 -1.52 6.06
C ILE A 115 -0.35 -2.87 5.35
N ASP A 116 -0.40 -3.98 6.09
CA ASP A 116 -0.51 -5.31 5.49
C ASP A 116 -1.86 -5.52 4.80
N LEU A 117 -2.96 -5.07 5.41
CA LEU A 117 -4.29 -5.09 4.79
C LEU A 117 -4.33 -4.27 3.50
N LEU A 118 -3.81 -3.04 3.52
CA LEU A 118 -3.67 -2.19 2.35
C LEU A 118 -2.84 -2.87 1.26
N ALA A 119 -1.77 -3.57 1.66
CA ALA A 119 -0.93 -4.28 0.71
C ALA A 119 -1.63 -5.46 0.05
N ARG A 120 -2.39 -6.23 0.82
CA ARG A 120 -3.21 -7.33 0.30
C ARG A 120 -4.27 -6.81 -0.66
N ASP A 121 -4.95 -5.72 -0.31
CA ASP A 121 -5.98 -5.12 -1.17
C ASP A 121 -5.41 -4.60 -2.50
N LEU A 122 -4.32 -3.85 -2.45
CA LEU A 122 -3.72 -3.26 -3.66
C LEU A 122 -3.05 -4.29 -4.57
N LYS A 123 -2.64 -5.43 -4.03
CA LYS A 123 -2.05 -6.56 -4.78
C LYS A 123 -3.07 -7.63 -5.17
N ALA A 124 -4.31 -7.53 -4.71
CA ALA A 124 -5.37 -8.47 -5.03
C ALA A 124 -5.70 -8.44 -6.53
N PRO A 125 -5.96 -9.59 -7.20
CA PRO A 125 -6.41 -9.61 -8.59
C PRO A 125 -7.64 -8.74 -8.83
N ARG A 126 -7.62 -7.92 -9.90
CA ARG A 126 -8.73 -7.01 -10.27
C ARG A 126 -9.21 -7.19 -11.70
N PHE A 127 -8.42 -7.88 -12.53
CA PHE A 127 -8.68 -8.06 -13.95
C PHE A 127 -8.80 -9.54 -14.27
N LEU A 128 -9.79 -9.88 -15.10
CA LEU A 128 -9.93 -11.19 -15.71
C LEU A 128 -9.56 -11.09 -17.19
N ARG A 129 -8.68 -11.98 -17.65
CA ARG A 129 -8.40 -12.13 -19.07
C ARG A 129 -9.54 -12.90 -19.73
N THR A 130 -10.14 -12.30 -20.73
CA THR A 130 -11.21 -12.90 -21.54
C THR A 130 -10.82 -12.90 -23.02
N PRO A 131 -11.45 -13.74 -23.86
CA PRO A 131 -11.18 -13.76 -25.31
C PRO A 131 -11.42 -12.41 -26.01
N THR A 132 -12.21 -11.50 -25.40
CA THR A 132 -12.55 -10.18 -25.95
C THR A 132 -11.76 -9.04 -25.31
N GLY A 133 -10.90 -9.30 -24.32
CA GLY A 133 -10.09 -8.30 -23.63
C GLY A 133 -10.04 -8.50 -22.12
N LEU A 134 -9.61 -7.46 -21.39
CA LEU A 134 -9.60 -7.45 -19.94
C LEU A 134 -10.92 -6.91 -19.40
N VAL A 135 -11.50 -7.60 -18.42
CA VAL A 135 -12.73 -7.19 -17.72
C VAL A 135 -12.39 -6.97 -16.25
N THR A 136 -12.90 -5.89 -15.65
CA THR A 136 -12.76 -5.64 -14.21
C THR A 136 -13.86 -6.36 -13.42
N LEU A 137 -13.65 -6.52 -12.12
CA LEU A 137 -14.68 -7.03 -11.20
C LEU A 137 -15.99 -6.23 -11.19
N GLU A 138 -15.94 -4.96 -11.59
CA GLU A 138 -17.12 -4.08 -11.70
C GLU A 138 -17.88 -4.27 -13.02
N GLY A 139 -17.39 -5.15 -13.91
CA GLY A 139 -17.99 -5.41 -15.23
C GLY A 139 -17.63 -4.38 -16.30
N GLU A 140 -16.78 -3.40 -15.97
CA GLU A 140 -16.37 -2.35 -16.90
C GLU A 140 -15.18 -2.81 -17.76
N PRO A 141 -15.27 -2.74 -19.10
CA PRO A 141 -14.13 -2.95 -19.97
C PRO A 141 -13.11 -1.83 -19.77
N LEU A 142 -11.83 -2.17 -19.61
CA LEU A 142 -10.78 -1.15 -19.59
C LEU A 142 -10.81 -0.35 -20.91
N PRO A 143 -10.76 1.00 -20.87
CA PRO A 143 -10.63 1.78 -22.08
C PRO A 143 -9.37 1.32 -22.81
N GLN A 144 -9.54 0.85 -24.04
CA GLN A 144 -8.45 0.34 -24.85
C GLN A 144 -7.41 1.45 -25.03
N VAL A 145 -6.26 1.31 -24.39
CA VAL A 145 -5.10 2.17 -24.68
C VAL A 145 -4.56 1.72 -26.04
N HIS A 146 -4.93 2.45 -27.09
CA HIS A 146 -4.33 2.34 -28.42
C HIS A 146 -2.93 2.94 -28.43
#